data_AF-A0A662VW09-F1
#
_entry.id   AF-A0A662VW09-F1
#
_cell.length_a   1.000
_cell.length_b   1.000
_cell.length_c   1.000
_cell.angle_alpha   90.00
_cell.angle_beta   90.00
_cell.angle_gamma   90.00
#
_symmetry.space_group_name_H-M   'P 1'
#
loop_
_entity.id
_entity.type
_entity.pdbx_description
1 polymer ?
#
loop_
_entity_poly.entity_id
_entity_poly.type
_entity_poly.pdbx_seq_one_letter_code
_entity_poly.pdbx_strand_id
1 'polypeptide(L)'
;MSDAINEGVNDYNELLEFVKREYGLNKEGFEDILGKTSIPQSSERLIYHKIFYPDEPYISLLREIIQICKGSQDQGVIEELRQKGKENTYAYLSCKNIDIYFATSMRTREDFELNYTFINNLLNHDKLRDLRLVYFDPTQSYIEDRIQKGLVECLMIKRAKVTVYNAQESETFGKVAEASLTIAYGKPVIIYVPRILEDVSIDSPTNEHLNKIRELYDLLDKSIFYTHDIFLTKLKDRNFITDEDLEELKSIEKEKIDIIDKLSFTFKKYIDEIEDEIILSDLYRKGFKTRINGNVREFVREKFIQFEKDAMIFRDLHPLMFQVSPVDRIPRGVFVARSIDQVARLLRAILIDGLEYKIEELGGNWALFDDITHSAIRVAPNDTAIKIALALEK
;
A
#
# COMPACT_ATOMS: atom_id res chain seq x y z
N MET A 1 6.79 -33.07 -1.99
CA MET A 1 8.06 -32.32 -1.84
C MET A 1 9.21 -33.20 -1.38
N SER A 2 9.11 -33.94 -0.26
CA SER A 2 10.16 -34.90 0.13
C SER A 2 10.47 -35.90 -1.00
N ASP A 3 9.42 -36.45 -1.62
CA ASP A 3 9.57 -37.40 -2.72
C ASP A 3 10.18 -36.73 -3.97
N ALA A 4 9.84 -35.47 -4.24
CA ALA A 4 10.43 -34.67 -5.32
C ALA A 4 11.94 -34.41 -5.11
N ILE A 5 12.37 -34.18 -3.86
CA ILE A 5 13.81 -34.07 -3.52
C ILE A 5 14.53 -35.39 -3.79
N ASN A 6 13.91 -36.53 -3.45
CA ASN A 6 14.51 -37.84 -3.68
C ASN A 6 14.63 -38.16 -5.18
N GLU A 7 13.73 -37.62 -6.01
CA GLU A 7 13.80 -37.73 -7.47
C GLU A 7 14.76 -36.71 -8.12
N GLY A 8 15.31 -35.79 -7.35
CA GLY A 8 16.28 -34.82 -7.84
C GLY A 8 15.68 -33.67 -8.65
N VAL A 9 14.45 -33.25 -8.32
CA VAL A 9 13.80 -32.07 -8.90
C VAL A 9 14.60 -30.80 -8.61
N ASN A 10 14.90 -30.02 -9.66
CA ASN A 10 15.79 -28.84 -9.61
C ASN A 10 15.11 -27.51 -9.92
N ASP A 11 13.86 -27.52 -10.38
CA ASP A 11 13.08 -26.30 -10.58
C ASP A 11 11.56 -26.52 -10.42
N TYR A 12 10.80 -25.43 -10.56
CA TYR A 12 9.34 -25.45 -10.43
C TYR A 12 8.63 -26.25 -11.51
N ASN A 13 9.12 -26.25 -12.74
CA ASN A 13 8.49 -26.98 -13.83
C ASN A 13 8.64 -28.49 -13.61
N GLU A 14 9.85 -28.94 -13.25
CA GLU A 14 10.11 -30.32 -12.85
C GLU A 14 9.27 -30.72 -11.63
N LEU A 15 9.08 -29.81 -10.66
CA LEU A 15 8.22 -30.05 -9.50
C LEU A 15 6.75 -30.24 -9.90
N LEU A 16 6.23 -29.40 -10.79
CA LEU A 16 4.86 -29.51 -11.29
C LEU A 16 4.64 -30.80 -12.08
N GLU A 17 5.59 -31.18 -12.94
CA GLU A 17 5.54 -32.44 -13.68
C GLU A 17 5.53 -33.64 -12.73
N PHE A 18 6.43 -33.63 -11.74
CA PHE A 18 6.48 -34.66 -10.69
C PHE A 18 5.16 -34.74 -9.92
N VAL A 19 4.64 -33.61 -9.45
CA VAL A 19 3.40 -33.56 -8.65
C VAL A 19 2.19 -34.04 -9.45
N LYS A 20 2.12 -33.67 -10.73
CA LYS A 20 1.06 -34.12 -11.65
C LYS A 20 1.16 -35.62 -11.90
N ARG A 21 2.37 -36.16 -12.08
CA ARG A 21 2.61 -37.57 -12.37
C ARG A 21 2.32 -38.46 -11.16
N GLU A 22 2.82 -38.10 -9.97
CA GLU A 22 2.74 -38.94 -8.77
C GLU A 22 1.42 -38.79 -8.01
N TYR A 23 0.83 -37.58 -7.99
CA TYR A 23 -0.36 -37.30 -7.17
C TYR A 23 -1.58 -36.85 -7.98
N GLY A 24 -1.48 -36.78 -9.31
CA GLY A 24 -2.60 -36.37 -10.18
C GLY A 24 -3.03 -34.90 -10.01
N LEU A 25 -2.22 -34.09 -9.31
CA LEU A 25 -2.53 -32.69 -9.05
C LEU A 25 -2.08 -31.83 -10.23
N ASN A 26 -3.02 -31.06 -10.78
CA ASN A 26 -2.67 -30.00 -11.72
C ASN A 26 -2.05 -28.80 -10.97
N LYS A 27 -1.54 -27.82 -11.73
CA LYS A 27 -0.91 -26.61 -11.19
C LYS A 27 -1.80 -25.90 -10.16
N GLU A 28 -3.07 -25.66 -10.49
CA GLU A 28 -4.03 -24.99 -9.59
C GLU A 28 -4.26 -25.77 -8.29
N GLY A 29 -4.41 -27.10 -8.37
CA GLY A 29 -4.57 -27.94 -7.18
C GLY A 29 -3.32 -27.97 -6.30
N PHE A 30 -2.13 -27.95 -6.90
CA PHE A 30 -0.89 -27.85 -6.14
C PHE A 30 -0.72 -26.48 -5.47
N GLU A 31 -1.03 -25.40 -6.19
CA GLU A 31 -0.99 -24.03 -5.67
C GLU A 31 -2.03 -23.80 -4.56
N ASP A 32 -3.22 -24.39 -4.63
CA ASP A 32 -4.21 -24.34 -3.55
C ASP A 32 -3.68 -25.03 -2.27
N ILE A 33 -2.97 -26.16 -2.43
CA ILE A 33 -2.32 -26.84 -1.30
C ILE A 33 -1.19 -25.97 -0.73
N LEU A 34 -0.35 -25.37 -1.57
CA LEU A 34 0.68 -24.42 -1.14
C LEU A 34 0.07 -23.19 -0.47
N GLY A 35 -1.04 -22.70 -0.99
CA GLY A 35 -1.82 -21.59 -0.44
C GLY A 35 -2.45 -21.90 0.93
N LYS A 36 -2.52 -23.18 1.32
CA LYS A 36 -2.90 -23.62 2.67
C LYS A 36 -1.72 -23.75 3.62
N THR A 37 -0.48 -23.69 3.11
CA THR A 37 0.72 -23.68 3.96
C THR A 37 0.96 -22.30 4.55
N SER A 38 1.31 -22.17 5.83
CA SER A 38 1.56 -20.88 6.49
C SER A 38 2.88 -20.20 6.08
N ILE A 39 3.38 -20.49 4.88
CA ILE A 39 4.68 -20.01 4.39
C ILE A 39 4.45 -18.75 3.55
N PRO A 40 4.92 -17.56 3.98
CA PRO A 40 4.77 -16.33 3.22
C PRO A 40 5.33 -16.50 1.80
N GLN A 41 4.55 -16.06 0.81
CA GLN A 41 4.95 -16.06 -0.61
C GLN A 41 5.50 -17.43 -1.12
N SER A 42 5.02 -18.55 -0.58
CA SER A 42 5.57 -19.88 -0.88
C SER A 42 5.54 -20.25 -2.35
N SER A 43 4.46 -19.89 -3.05
CA SER A 43 4.34 -20.10 -4.48
C SER A 43 5.36 -19.27 -5.25
N GLU A 44 5.47 -17.97 -4.95
CA GLU A 44 6.42 -17.07 -5.61
C GLU A 44 7.87 -17.50 -5.38
N ARG A 45 8.22 -17.93 -4.15
CA ARG A 45 9.55 -18.45 -3.83
C ARG A 45 9.89 -19.70 -4.65
N LEU A 46 8.92 -20.60 -4.84
CA LEU A 46 9.09 -21.80 -5.68
C LEU A 46 9.24 -21.44 -7.15
N ILE A 47 8.38 -20.57 -7.66
CA ILE A 47 8.27 -20.28 -9.10
C ILE A 47 9.43 -19.43 -9.58
N TYR A 48 9.72 -18.38 -8.84
CA TYR A 48 10.71 -17.36 -9.17
C TYR A 48 11.98 -17.56 -8.35
N HIS A 49 12.25 -18.80 -7.92
CA HIS A 49 13.44 -19.15 -7.16
C HIS A 49 14.71 -18.61 -7.80
N LYS A 50 14.88 -18.76 -9.12
CA LYS A 50 16.08 -18.27 -9.84
C LYS A 50 16.21 -16.75 -9.84
N ILE A 51 15.10 -16.01 -9.67
CA ILE A 51 15.09 -14.54 -9.62
C ILE A 51 15.45 -14.07 -8.21
N PHE A 52 14.87 -14.69 -7.18
CA PHE A 52 14.99 -14.25 -5.79
C PHE A 52 16.17 -14.87 -5.04
N TYR A 53 16.57 -16.07 -5.43
CA TYR A 53 17.60 -16.88 -4.78
C TYR A 53 18.51 -17.54 -5.84
N PRO A 54 19.18 -16.74 -6.71
CA PRO A 54 19.98 -17.27 -7.81
C PRO A 54 21.13 -18.18 -7.36
N ASP A 55 21.64 -17.93 -6.15
CA ASP A 55 22.77 -18.66 -5.57
C ASP A 55 22.36 -19.84 -4.67
N GLU A 56 21.06 -20.00 -4.37
CA GLU A 56 20.57 -21.09 -3.55
C GLU A 56 20.17 -22.29 -4.43
N PRO A 57 20.44 -23.54 -4.02
CA PRO A 57 19.89 -24.69 -4.73
C PRO A 57 18.38 -24.83 -4.47
N TYR A 58 17.60 -25.16 -5.51
CA TYR A 58 16.15 -25.35 -5.39
C TYR A 58 15.74 -26.38 -4.32
N ILE A 59 16.56 -27.43 -4.14
CA ILE A 59 16.38 -28.44 -3.10
C ILE A 59 16.42 -27.83 -1.69
N SER A 60 17.24 -26.80 -1.46
CA SER A 60 17.32 -26.12 -0.16
C SER A 60 16.00 -25.44 0.18
N LEU A 61 15.40 -24.74 -0.80
CA LEU A 61 14.07 -24.14 -0.66
C LEU A 61 13.01 -25.21 -0.35
N LEU A 62 13.01 -26.34 -1.07
CA LEU A 62 12.07 -27.43 -0.80
C LEU A 62 12.21 -27.98 0.62
N ARG A 63 13.43 -28.12 1.13
CA ARG A 63 13.69 -28.57 2.51
C ARG A 63 13.14 -27.60 3.54
N GLU A 64 13.37 -26.30 3.34
CA GLU A 64 12.84 -25.26 4.21
C GLU A 64 11.31 -25.31 4.26
N ILE A 65 10.65 -25.37 3.11
CA ILE A 65 9.19 -25.46 3.00
C ILE A 65 8.66 -26.70 3.72
N ILE A 66 9.30 -27.87 3.55
CA ILE A 66 8.92 -29.10 4.25
C ILE A 66 9.00 -28.91 5.77
N GLN A 67 10.07 -28.26 6.25
CA GLN A 67 10.27 -28.04 7.69
C GLN A 67 9.17 -27.14 8.27
N ILE A 68 8.79 -26.08 7.56
CA ILE A 68 7.73 -25.17 7.99
C ILE A 68 6.36 -25.88 7.99
N CYS A 69 6.03 -26.60 6.90
CA CYS A 69 4.76 -27.32 6.77
C CYS A 69 4.54 -28.37 7.87
N LYS A 70 5.60 -29.05 8.33
CA LYS A 70 5.52 -30.01 9.43
C LYS A 70 5.14 -29.37 10.77
N GLY A 71 5.37 -28.07 10.93
CA GLY A 71 5.03 -27.32 12.14
C GLY A 71 3.65 -26.67 12.15
N SER A 72 2.94 -26.56 11.01
CA SER A 72 1.79 -25.65 10.86
C SER A 72 0.39 -26.30 10.89
N GLN A 73 0.26 -27.63 11.05
CA GLN A 73 -1.04 -28.33 11.02
C GLN A 73 -1.63 -28.70 12.40
N ASP A 74 -1.01 -28.27 13.49
CA ASP A 74 -1.47 -28.64 14.83
C ASP A 74 -2.49 -27.63 15.38
N GLN A 75 -3.64 -28.10 15.88
CA GLN A 75 -4.59 -27.26 16.64
C GLN A 75 -3.89 -26.55 17.82
N GLY A 76 -2.84 -27.17 18.38
CA GLY A 76 -1.99 -26.56 19.39
C GLY A 76 -1.32 -25.25 18.93
N VAL A 77 -0.93 -25.16 17.65
CA VAL A 77 -0.27 -23.97 17.09
C VAL A 77 -1.25 -22.81 16.94
N ILE A 78 -2.49 -23.09 16.52
CA ILE A 78 -3.54 -22.05 16.45
C ILE A 78 -3.82 -21.48 17.84
N GLU A 79 -3.91 -22.35 18.85
CA GLU A 79 -4.16 -21.90 20.21
C GLU A 79 -2.96 -21.15 20.80
N GLU A 80 -1.73 -21.58 20.50
CA GLU A 80 -0.52 -20.84 20.85
C GLU A 80 -0.48 -19.44 20.20
N LEU A 81 -0.82 -19.33 18.91
CA LEU A 81 -0.89 -18.04 18.22
C LEU A 81 -1.98 -17.14 18.81
N ARG A 82 -3.15 -17.69 19.15
CA ARG A 82 -4.20 -16.93 19.86
C ARG A 82 -3.73 -16.47 21.22
N GLN A 83 -3.02 -17.32 21.96
CA GLN A 83 -2.48 -16.98 23.26
C GLN A 83 -1.44 -15.85 23.15
N LYS A 84 -0.51 -15.92 22.19
CA LYS A 84 0.41 -14.81 21.87
C LYS A 84 -0.36 -13.54 21.49
N GLY A 85 -1.40 -13.66 20.68
CA GLY A 85 -2.27 -12.54 20.33
C GLY A 85 -2.94 -11.90 21.55
N LYS A 86 -3.40 -12.71 22.52
CA LYS A 86 -3.96 -12.23 23.80
C LYS A 86 -2.91 -11.51 24.64
N GLU A 87 -1.70 -12.06 24.72
CA GLU A 87 -0.57 -11.45 25.45
C GLU A 87 -0.16 -10.10 24.84
N ASN A 88 -0.07 -10.03 23.51
CA ASN A 88 0.16 -8.78 22.79
C ASN A 88 -0.95 -7.76 23.07
N THR A 89 -2.22 -8.17 23.01
CA THR A 89 -3.35 -7.32 23.40
C THR A 89 -3.16 -6.72 24.79
N TYR A 90 -2.79 -7.51 25.79
CA TYR A 90 -2.57 -7.01 27.15
C TYR A 90 -1.34 -6.09 27.26
N ALA A 91 -0.28 -6.36 26.50
CA ALA A 91 0.86 -5.47 26.41
C ALA A 91 0.43 -4.10 25.84
N TYR A 92 -0.31 -4.08 24.74
CA TYR A 92 -0.85 -2.85 24.16
C TYR A 92 -1.78 -2.09 25.12
N LEU A 93 -2.65 -2.82 25.84
CA LEU A 93 -3.55 -2.22 26.84
C LEU A 93 -2.78 -1.57 28.00
N SER A 94 -1.59 -2.09 28.32
CA SER A 94 -0.69 -1.55 29.34
C SER A 94 0.11 -0.33 28.86
N CYS A 95 0.26 -0.13 27.54
CA CYS A 95 0.93 1.04 26.97
C CYS A 95 0.07 2.31 27.11
N LYS A 96 0.60 3.35 27.77
CA LYS A 96 -0.11 4.63 27.89
C LYS A 96 -0.14 5.43 26.57
N ASN A 97 0.97 5.38 25.83
CA ASN A 97 1.16 6.08 24.56
C ASN A 97 1.68 5.07 23.52
N ILE A 98 1.28 5.27 22.28
CA ILE A 98 1.75 4.51 21.12
C ILE A 98 2.21 5.55 20.09
N ASP A 99 3.27 5.27 19.34
CA ASP A 99 3.72 6.18 18.29
C ASP A 99 2.84 6.03 17.04
N ILE A 100 2.63 4.79 16.58
CA ILE A 100 1.94 4.50 15.31
C ILE A 100 0.77 3.54 15.49
N TYR A 101 -0.37 3.85 14.88
CA TYR A 101 -1.45 2.89 14.63
C TYR A 101 -1.46 2.49 13.16
N PHE A 102 -1.45 1.20 12.83
CA PHE A 102 -1.63 0.72 11.46
C PHE A 102 -3.10 0.34 11.21
N ALA A 103 -3.74 1.04 10.28
CA ALA A 103 -5.08 0.76 9.79
C ALA A 103 -5.00 -0.12 8.54
N THR A 104 -5.47 -1.37 8.65
CA THR A 104 -5.26 -2.42 7.64
C THR A 104 -6.55 -3.21 7.34
N SER A 105 -6.64 -3.86 6.17
CA SER A 105 -7.61 -4.94 5.96
C SER A 105 -6.98 -6.25 6.42
N MET A 106 -7.82 -7.16 6.89
CA MET A 106 -7.40 -8.47 7.40
C MET A 106 -8.38 -9.54 6.94
N ARG A 107 -8.79 -9.49 5.67
CA ARG A 107 -9.86 -10.34 5.12
C ARG A 107 -9.32 -11.56 4.41
N THR A 108 -8.25 -11.36 3.64
CA THR A 108 -7.60 -12.41 2.87
C THR A 108 -6.21 -12.66 3.42
N ARG A 109 -5.61 -13.79 3.06
CA ARG A 109 -4.24 -14.10 3.42
C ARG A 109 -3.26 -13.10 2.79
N GLU A 110 -3.56 -12.67 1.57
CA GLU A 110 -2.79 -11.69 0.81
C GLU A 110 -2.71 -10.36 1.56
N ASP A 111 -3.81 -9.93 2.20
CA ASP A 111 -3.84 -8.73 3.02
C ASP A 111 -2.81 -8.83 4.18
N PHE A 112 -2.77 -9.98 4.88
CA PHE A 112 -1.79 -10.17 5.98
C PHE A 112 -0.33 -10.11 5.49
N GLU A 113 -0.04 -10.73 4.34
CA GLU A 113 1.33 -10.76 3.79
C GLU A 113 1.77 -9.38 3.27
N LEU A 114 0.86 -8.64 2.61
CA LEU A 114 1.10 -7.27 2.17
C LEU A 114 1.40 -6.35 3.35
N ASN A 115 0.55 -6.38 4.37
CA ASN A 115 0.72 -5.57 5.58
C ASN A 115 2.01 -5.91 6.33
N TYR A 116 2.29 -7.21 6.53
CA TYR A 116 3.50 -7.64 7.20
C TYR A 116 4.75 -7.15 6.46
N THR A 117 4.78 -7.31 5.13
CA THR A 117 5.89 -6.86 4.29
C THR A 117 6.09 -5.35 4.39
N PHE A 118 5.00 -4.58 4.29
CA PHE A 118 5.03 -3.13 4.43
C PHE A 118 5.54 -2.68 5.80
N ILE A 119 4.93 -3.17 6.89
CA ILE A 119 5.28 -2.79 8.27
C ILE A 119 6.74 -3.16 8.56
N ASN A 120 7.17 -4.36 8.18
CA ASN A 120 8.55 -4.80 8.39
C ASN A 120 9.55 -3.94 7.61
N ASN A 121 9.28 -3.64 6.35
CA ASN A 121 10.15 -2.77 5.54
C ASN A 121 10.19 -1.33 6.08
N LEU A 122 9.04 -0.81 6.54
CA LEU A 122 8.93 0.53 7.10
C LEU A 122 9.68 0.67 8.43
N LEU A 123 9.49 -0.25 9.37
CA LEU A 123 10.09 -0.17 10.70
C LEU A 123 11.59 -0.44 10.69
N ASN A 124 12.09 -1.20 9.72
CA ASN A 124 13.52 -1.40 9.50
C ASN A 124 14.17 -0.33 8.63
N HIS A 125 13.41 0.65 8.13
CA HIS A 125 13.94 1.74 7.32
C HIS A 125 14.96 2.58 8.09
N ASP A 126 16.07 2.95 7.46
CA ASP A 126 17.20 3.65 8.09
C ASP A 126 16.80 4.96 8.79
N LYS A 127 15.71 5.59 8.35
CA LYS A 127 15.19 6.84 8.93
C LYS A 127 14.42 6.63 10.25
N LEU A 128 13.99 5.42 10.56
CA LEU A 128 13.15 5.11 11.73
C LEU A 128 13.80 4.16 12.73
N ARG A 129 14.78 3.36 12.29
CA ARG A 129 15.38 2.29 13.08
C ARG A 129 15.98 2.77 14.41
N ASP A 130 16.47 4.00 14.47
CA ASP A 130 17.03 4.63 15.67
C ASP A 130 15.97 5.06 16.69
N LEU A 131 14.73 5.29 16.27
CA LEU A 131 13.65 5.84 17.11
C LEU A 131 13.00 4.80 18.06
N ARG A 132 13.21 3.50 17.83
CA ARG A 132 12.63 2.40 18.63
C ARG A 132 11.12 2.57 18.88
N LEU A 133 10.39 2.71 17.79
CA LEU A 133 8.97 3.06 17.77
C LEU A 133 8.10 2.00 18.47
N VAL A 134 7.12 2.46 19.24
CA VAL A 134 6.03 1.63 19.75
C VAL A 134 4.85 1.76 18.79
N TYR A 135 4.38 0.66 18.22
CA TYR A 135 3.28 0.67 17.26
C TYR A 135 2.22 -0.36 17.61
N PHE A 136 1.01 -0.14 17.12
CA PHE A 136 -0.08 -1.10 17.18
C PHE A 136 -0.35 -1.66 15.79
N ASP A 137 -0.20 -2.98 15.66
CA ASP A 137 -0.60 -3.75 14.48
C ASP A 137 -1.79 -4.66 14.87
N PRO A 138 -3.00 -4.41 14.32
CA PRO A 138 -4.18 -5.18 14.68
C PRO A 138 -4.08 -6.66 14.28
N THR A 139 -3.18 -7.04 13.36
CA THR A 139 -2.94 -8.44 12.98
C THR A 139 -2.28 -9.25 14.10
N GLN A 140 -1.59 -8.57 15.02
CA GLN A 140 -0.87 -9.18 16.15
C GLN A 140 -1.70 -9.19 17.45
N SER A 141 -2.93 -8.70 17.40
CA SER A 141 -3.84 -8.56 18.55
C SER A 141 -5.00 -9.54 18.43
N TYR A 142 -5.30 -10.29 19.49
CA TYR A 142 -6.44 -11.21 19.52
C TYR A 142 -7.39 -10.96 20.68
N ILE A 143 -8.66 -10.79 20.36
CA ILE A 143 -9.81 -10.74 21.27
C ILE A 143 -10.97 -11.47 20.57
N GLU A 144 -11.70 -12.30 21.31
CA GLU A 144 -12.79 -13.12 20.78
C GLU A 144 -14.05 -12.30 20.47
N ASP A 145 -14.41 -11.38 21.38
CA ASP A 145 -15.59 -10.55 21.20
C ASP A 145 -15.31 -9.35 20.29
N ARG A 146 -16.16 -9.19 19.26
CA ARG A 146 -16.02 -8.13 18.27
C ARG A 146 -16.19 -6.71 18.86
N ILE A 147 -17.00 -6.55 19.90
CA ILE A 147 -17.25 -5.24 20.52
C ILE A 147 -16.01 -4.84 21.30
N GLN A 148 -15.47 -5.75 22.10
CA GLN A 148 -14.20 -5.55 22.81
C GLN A 148 -13.06 -5.25 21.84
N LYS A 149 -12.96 -5.97 20.71
CA LYS A 149 -11.96 -5.67 19.67
C LYS A 149 -12.09 -4.23 19.18
N GLY A 150 -13.29 -3.79 18.79
CA GLY A 150 -13.52 -2.42 18.36
C GLY A 150 -13.18 -1.37 19.43
N LEU A 151 -13.47 -1.65 20.70
CA LEU A 151 -13.09 -0.78 21.82
C LEU A 151 -11.58 -0.67 21.99
N VAL A 152 -10.85 -1.78 21.82
CA VAL A 152 -9.38 -1.78 21.86
C VAL A 152 -8.83 -0.96 20.70
N GLU A 153 -9.27 -1.19 19.47
CA GLU A 153 -8.83 -0.41 18.30
C GLU A 153 -9.09 1.09 18.48
N CYS A 154 -10.29 1.48 18.94
CA CYS A 154 -10.60 2.88 19.26
C CYS A 154 -9.66 3.46 20.33
N LEU A 155 -9.35 2.68 21.38
CA LEU A 155 -8.43 3.09 22.43
C LEU A 155 -7.00 3.23 21.90
N MET A 156 -6.56 2.34 21.01
CA MET A 156 -5.24 2.40 20.40
C MET A 156 -5.10 3.64 19.51
N ILE A 157 -6.10 3.97 18.69
CA ILE A 157 -6.15 5.22 17.92
C ILE A 157 -6.08 6.44 18.84
N LYS A 158 -6.82 6.41 19.95
CA LYS A 158 -6.77 7.48 20.97
C LYS A 158 -5.39 7.60 21.62
N ARG A 159 -4.58 6.54 21.70
CA ARG A 159 -3.22 6.54 22.27
C ARG A 159 -2.10 6.81 21.25
N ALA A 160 -2.31 6.47 19.99
CA ALA A 160 -1.35 6.64 18.91
C ALA A 160 -1.04 8.12 18.65
N LYS A 161 0.16 8.47 18.19
CA LYS A 161 0.45 9.86 17.75
C LYS A 161 0.04 10.09 16.30
N VAL A 162 0.12 9.05 15.48
CA VAL A 162 -0.19 9.07 14.04
C VAL A 162 -0.81 7.74 13.63
N THR A 163 -1.70 7.78 12.65
CA THR A 163 -2.24 6.58 11.99
C THR A 163 -1.66 6.45 10.59
N VAL A 164 -1.16 5.26 10.25
CA VAL A 164 -0.79 4.87 8.89
C VAL A 164 -1.93 4.02 8.33
N TYR A 165 -2.56 4.50 7.27
CA TYR A 165 -3.66 3.87 6.56
C TYR A 165 -3.13 3.16 5.32
N ASN A 166 -3.30 1.84 5.25
CA ASN A 166 -2.85 1.06 4.11
C ASN A 166 -3.95 0.96 3.05
N ALA A 167 -3.81 1.75 1.98
CA ALA A 167 -4.67 1.71 0.79
C ALA A 167 -4.13 0.75 -0.30
N GLN A 168 -3.29 -0.21 0.10
CA GLN A 168 -2.74 -1.25 -0.79
C GLN A 168 -3.79 -2.34 -1.13
N GLU A 169 -4.79 -2.45 -0.27
CA GLU A 169 -5.82 -3.48 -0.24
C GLU A 169 -7.18 -2.88 -0.56
N SER A 170 -8.19 -3.72 -0.70
CA SER A 170 -9.57 -3.24 -0.85
C SER A 170 -9.97 -2.32 0.31
N GLU A 171 -10.66 -1.25 -0.04
CA GLU A 171 -11.17 -0.29 0.93
C GLU A 171 -12.27 -0.92 1.78
N THR A 172 -12.25 -0.59 3.08
CA THR A 172 -13.26 -1.08 4.03
C THR A 172 -13.77 0.06 4.88
N PHE A 173 -15.03 -0.04 5.32
CA PHE A 173 -15.60 0.92 6.25
C PHE A 173 -14.78 1.05 7.54
N GLY A 174 -14.19 -0.06 8.01
CA GLY A 174 -13.30 -0.06 9.18
C GLY A 174 -12.15 0.92 9.04
N LYS A 175 -11.34 0.79 7.97
CA LYS A 175 -10.20 1.67 7.73
C LYS A 175 -10.62 3.15 7.64
N VAL A 176 -11.70 3.44 6.91
CA VAL A 176 -12.22 4.82 6.76
C VAL A 176 -12.66 5.40 8.10
N ALA A 177 -13.31 4.58 8.95
CA ALA A 177 -13.70 4.98 10.30
C ALA A 177 -12.48 5.24 11.19
N GLU A 178 -11.43 4.43 11.09
CA GLU A 178 -10.17 4.60 11.85
C GLU A 178 -9.45 5.90 11.46
N ALA A 179 -9.33 6.19 10.15
CA ALA A 179 -8.77 7.45 9.67
C ALA A 179 -9.58 8.66 10.14
N SER A 180 -10.91 8.60 9.99
CA SER A 180 -11.80 9.70 10.39
C SER A 180 -11.74 9.95 11.90
N LEU A 181 -11.71 8.88 12.71
CA LEU A 181 -11.55 8.98 14.17
C LEU A 181 -10.19 9.59 14.55
N THR A 182 -9.13 9.22 13.85
CA THR A 182 -7.79 9.79 14.05
C THR A 182 -7.79 11.30 13.81
N ILE A 183 -8.37 11.73 12.69
CA ILE A 183 -8.49 13.14 12.34
C ILE A 183 -9.37 13.88 13.35
N ALA A 184 -10.46 13.26 13.81
CA ALA A 184 -11.32 13.83 14.84
C ALA A 184 -10.57 14.10 16.15
N TYR A 185 -9.65 13.21 16.54
CA TYR A 185 -8.73 13.43 17.67
C TYR A 185 -7.62 14.45 17.41
N GLY A 186 -7.62 15.08 16.24
CA GLY A 186 -6.68 16.13 15.87
C GLY A 186 -5.32 15.60 15.40
N LYS A 187 -5.19 14.30 15.17
CA LYS A 187 -3.93 13.62 14.86
C LYS A 187 -3.74 13.42 13.35
N PRO A 188 -2.48 13.37 12.88
CA PRO A 188 -2.19 13.13 11.48
C PRO A 188 -2.56 11.71 11.04
N VAL A 189 -2.98 11.60 9.78
CA VAL A 189 -3.18 10.32 9.07
C VAL A 189 -2.28 10.33 7.84
N ILE A 190 -1.48 9.27 7.71
CA ILE A 190 -0.68 9.00 6.51
C ILE A 190 -1.37 7.87 5.74
N ILE A 191 -1.93 8.19 4.59
CA ILE A 191 -2.46 7.21 3.65
C ILE A 191 -1.31 6.74 2.76
N TYR A 192 -0.93 5.48 2.90
CA TYR A 192 0.03 4.83 2.03
C TYR A 192 -0.68 4.17 0.85
N VAL A 193 -0.39 4.67 -0.34
CA VAL A 193 -0.91 4.16 -1.60
C VAL A 193 0.28 3.89 -2.54
N PRO A 194 0.66 2.63 -2.77
CA PRO A 194 1.94 2.29 -3.35
C PRO A 194 1.97 2.53 -4.86
N ARG A 195 3.16 2.78 -5.40
CA ARG A 195 3.42 2.67 -6.85
C ARG A 195 4.19 1.42 -7.20
N ILE A 196 3.90 0.90 -8.37
CA ILE A 196 4.62 -0.23 -8.97
C ILE A 196 5.68 0.36 -9.91
N LEU A 197 6.90 -0.20 -9.91
CA LEU A 197 8.05 0.20 -10.73
C LEU A 197 8.67 1.58 -10.41
N GLU A 198 8.22 2.29 -9.37
CA GLU A 198 8.79 3.60 -8.98
C GLU A 198 10.24 3.48 -8.49
N ASP A 199 10.50 2.50 -7.62
CA ASP A 199 11.75 2.33 -6.87
C ASP A 199 12.71 1.30 -7.51
N VAL A 200 12.65 1.09 -8.83
CA VAL A 200 13.50 0.14 -9.57
C VAL A 200 14.79 0.82 -10.06
N SER A 201 15.97 0.27 -9.77
CA SER A 201 17.25 0.90 -10.13
C SER A 201 17.46 1.06 -11.65
N ILE A 202 18.13 2.16 -12.05
CA ILE A 202 18.31 2.65 -13.43
C ILE A 202 19.52 1.99 -14.12
N ASP A 203 19.99 0.82 -13.69
CA ASP A 203 21.22 0.24 -14.24
C ASP A 203 20.96 -0.72 -15.42
N SER A 204 19.72 -0.77 -15.95
CA SER A 204 19.30 -1.68 -17.03
C SER A 204 18.92 -0.95 -18.33
N PRO A 205 19.16 -1.51 -19.53
CA PRO A 205 18.74 -0.91 -20.81
C PRO A 205 17.24 -0.58 -20.94
N THR A 206 16.37 -1.06 -20.04
CA THR A 206 14.93 -0.70 -19.87
C THR A 206 14.69 0.70 -19.27
N ASN A 207 15.75 1.50 -19.08
CA ASN A 207 15.71 2.81 -18.44
C ASN A 207 14.75 3.82 -19.04
N GLU A 208 14.55 3.84 -20.37
CA GLU A 208 13.71 4.86 -20.99
C GLU A 208 12.24 4.72 -20.57
N HIS A 209 11.71 3.50 -20.57
CA HIS A 209 10.32 3.22 -20.19
C HIS A 209 10.10 3.43 -18.68
N LEU A 210 11.05 3.01 -17.84
CA LEU A 210 11.01 3.30 -16.41
C LEU A 210 11.04 4.82 -16.12
N ASN A 211 11.83 5.58 -16.88
CA ASN A 211 11.86 7.03 -16.77
C ASN A 211 10.53 7.67 -17.23
N LYS A 212 9.90 7.13 -18.27
CA LYS A 212 8.56 7.57 -18.70
C LYS A 212 7.49 7.29 -17.65
N ILE A 213 7.54 6.13 -16.99
CA ILE A 213 6.66 5.81 -15.85
C ILE A 213 6.87 6.81 -14.70
N ARG A 214 8.11 7.14 -14.36
CA ARG A 214 8.40 8.16 -13.33
C ARG A 214 7.94 9.55 -13.71
N GLU A 215 8.13 9.95 -14.96
CA GLU A 215 7.66 11.24 -15.47
C GLU A 215 6.13 11.34 -15.41
N LEU A 216 5.43 10.24 -15.71
CA LEU A 216 3.98 10.12 -15.55
C LEU A 216 3.57 10.27 -14.08
N TYR A 217 4.23 9.55 -13.17
CA TYR A 217 3.99 9.61 -11.74
C TYR A 217 4.25 11.00 -11.14
N ASP A 218 5.32 11.68 -11.53
CA ASP A 218 5.59 13.07 -11.13
C ASP A 218 4.49 14.03 -11.60
N LEU A 219 3.95 13.81 -12.80
CA LEU A 219 2.86 14.63 -13.32
C LEU A 219 1.55 14.39 -12.56
N LEU A 220 1.25 13.14 -12.23
CA LEU A 220 0.11 12.76 -11.39
C LEU A 220 0.22 13.36 -9.99
N ASP A 221 1.41 13.37 -9.39
CA ASP A 221 1.59 14.00 -8.06
C ASP A 221 1.32 15.50 -8.07
N LYS A 222 1.61 16.16 -9.19
CA LYS A 222 1.38 17.59 -9.38
C LYS A 222 -0.04 17.93 -9.84
N SER A 223 -0.92 16.94 -10.05
CA SER A 223 -2.27 17.18 -10.60
C SER A 223 -3.09 18.17 -9.75
N ILE A 224 -2.88 18.17 -8.43
CA ILE A 224 -3.57 19.05 -7.48
C ILE A 224 -3.34 20.55 -7.76
N PHE A 225 -2.18 20.90 -8.32
CA PHE A 225 -1.83 22.28 -8.65
C PHE A 225 -2.37 22.73 -10.01
N TYR A 226 -3.06 21.86 -10.73
CA TYR A 226 -3.57 22.12 -12.07
C TYR A 226 -5.08 22.06 -12.08
N THR A 227 -5.70 22.97 -12.84
CA THR A 227 -7.08 22.76 -13.29
C THR A 227 -7.12 21.56 -14.24
N HIS A 228 -8.32 21.00 -14.45
CA HIS A 228 -8.52 19.88 -15.37
C HIS A 228 -7.89 20.13 -16.75
N ASP A 229 -8.17 21.29 -17.35
CA ASP A 229 -7.65 21.67 -18.69
C ASP A 229 -6.12 21.81 -18.74
N ILE A 230 -5.52 22.41 -17.70
CA ILE A 230 -4.07 22.58 -17.61
C ILE A 230 -3.40 21.21 -17.46
N PHE A 231 -4.00 20.32 -16.66
CA PHE A 231 -3.49 18.98 -16.47
C PHE A 231 -3.51 18.16 -17.76
N LEU A 232 -4.63 18.20 -18.49
CA LEU A 232 -4.76 17.54 -19.79
C LEU A 232 -3.73 18.05 -20.81
N THR A 233 -3.52 19.37 -20.87
CA THR A 233 -2.53 19.97 -21.77
C THR A 233 -1.12 19.48 -21.43
N LYS A 234 -0.74 19.43 -20.15
CA LYS A 234 0.57 18.91 -19.71
C LYS A 234 0.76 17.43 -20.05
N LEU A 235 -0.30 16.62 -19.95
CA LEU A 235 -0.24 15.21 -20.34
C LEU A 235 -0.05 15.06 -21.84
N LYS A 236 -0.75 15.86 -22.64
CA LYS A 236 -0.59 15.88 -24.10
C LYS A 236 0.81 16.33 -24.52
N ASP A 237 1.32 17.42 -23.95
CA ASP A 237 2.65 17.96 -24.29
C ASP A 237 3.78 16.95 -24.03
N ARG A 238 3.57 16.02 -23.09
CA ARG A 238 4.50 14.91 -22.78
C ARG A 238 4.18 13.61 -23.52
N ASN A 239 3.19 13.62 -24.41
CA ASN A 239 2.70 12.48 -25.19
C ASN A 239 2.15 11.33 -24.33
N PHE A 240 1.55 11.62 -23.17
CA PHE A 240 0.90 10.60 -22.35
C PHE A 240 -0.54 10.30 -22.78
N ILE A 241 -1.18 11.23 -23.48
CA ILE A 241 -2.52 11.09 -24.06
C ILE A 241 -2.50 11.60 -25.51
N THR A 242 -3.41 11.09 -26.33
CA THR A 242 -3.54 11.51 -27.74
C THR A 242 -4.41 12.76 -27.91
N ASP A 243 -4.44 13.32 -29.12
CA ASP A 243 -5.41 14.37 -29.47
C ASP A 243 -6.86 13.92 -29.30
N GLU A 244 -7.15 12.67 -29.64
CA GLU A 244 -8.48 12.07 -29.48
C GLU A 244 -8.87 11.96 -28.00
N ASP A 245 -7.94 11.47 -27.16
CA ASP A 245 -8.16 11.39 -25.71
C ASP A 245 -8.38 12.78 -25.11
N LEU A 246 -7.64 13.80 -25.58
CA LEU A 246 -7.81 15.17 -25.10
C LEU A 246 -9.22 15.69 -25.39
N GLU A 247 -9.74 15.50 -26.59
CA GLU A 247 -11.08 15.96 -26.95
C GLU A 247 -12.18 15.20 -26.19
N GLU A 248 -12.00 13.90 -25.93
CA GLU A 248 -12.91 13.13 -25.06
C GLU A 248 -12.90 13.64 -23.61
N LEU A 249 -11.71 13.83 -23.03
CA LEU A 249 -11.53 14.17 -21.62
C LEU A 249 -11.85 15.64 -21.29
N LYS A 250 -11.97 16.52 -22.29
CA LYS A 250 -12.43 17.92 -22.14
C LYS A 250 -13.95 18.04 -21.93
N SER A 251 -14.71 16.98 -22.16
CA SER A 251 -16.16 17.03 -21.99
C SER A 251 -16.54 17.35 -20.54
N ILE A 252 -17.64 18.08 -20.34
CA ILE A 252 -18.05 18.64 -19.04
C ILE A 252 -18.31 17.54 -17.98
N GLU A 253 -18.65 16.34 -18.43
CA GLU A 253 -18.93 15.19 -17.55
C GLU A 253 -17.67 14.51 -17.02
N LYS A 254 -16.48 14.90 -17.51
CA LYS A 254 -15.21 14.26 -17.19
C LYS A 254 -14.47 15.00 -16.09
N GLU A 255 -13.97 14.23 -15.14
CA GLU A 255 -13.13 14.70 -14.04
C GLU A 255 -11.71 14.17 -14.19
N LYS A 256 -10.78 14.65 -13.36
CA LYS A 256 -9.38 14.20 -13.40
C LYS A 256 -9.26 12.68 -13.21
N ILE A 257 -10.19 12.05 -12.49
CA ILE A 257 -10.17 10.60 -12.25
C ILE A 257 -10.35 9.77 -13.52
N ASP A 258 -11.13 10.27 -14.49
CA ASP A 258 -11.37 9.60 -15.78
C ASP A 258 -10.10 9.50 -16.62
N ILE A 259 -9.16 10.43 -16.39
CA ILE A 259 -7.85 10.46 -17.07
C ILE A 259 -7.05 9.19 -16.74
N ILE A 260 -7.19 8.64 -15.53
CA ILE A 260 -6.43 7.46 -15.10
C ILE A 260 -6.71 6.24 -16.00
N ASP A 261 -7.95 6.09 -16.47
CA ASP A 261 -8.32 4.97 -17.35
C ASP A 261 -7.60 5.09 -18.70
N LYS A 262 -7.45 6.31 -19.23
CA LYS A 262 -6.66 6.59 -20.44
C LYS A 262 -5.17 6.37 -20.23
N LEU A 263 -4.64 6.88 -19.11
CA LEU A 263 -3.23 6.69 -18.75
C LEU A 263 -2.89 5.22 -18.53
N SER A 264 -3.85 4.38 -18.13
CA SER A 264 -3.62 2.93 -18.00
C SER A 264 -3.17 2.27 -19.30
N PHE A 265 -3.64 2.76 -20.46
CA PHE A 265 -3.22 2.25 -21.76
C PHE A 265 -1.82 2.70 -22.12
N THR A 266 -1.47 3.95 -21.84
CA THR A 266 -0.11 4.46 -22.04
C THR A 266 0.89 3.79 -21.10
N PHE A 267 0.52 3.64 -19.83
CA PHE A 267 1.28 2.89 -18.84
C PHE A 267 1.48 1.44 -19.29
N LYS A 268 0.44 0.78 -19.83
CA LYS A 268 0.54 -0.56 -20.42
C LYS A 268 1.61 -0.64 -21.50
N LYS A 269 1.65 0.32 -22.44
CA LYS A 269 2.67 0.36 -23.49
C LYS A 269 4.09 0.42 -22.92
N TYR A 270 4.31 1.10 -21.80
CA TYR A 270 5.63 1.18 -21.17
C TYR A 270 6.01 -0.11 -20.44
N ILE A 271 5.07 -0.75 -19.75
CA ILE A 271 5.33 -2.03 -19.07
C ILE A 271 5.42 -3.22 -20.04
N ASP A 272 4.84 -3.12 -21.24
CA ASP A 272 4.99 -4.13 -22.31
C ASP A 272 6.45 -4.28 -22.75
N GLU A 273 7.25 -3.21 -22.61
CA GLU A 273 8.69 -3.16 -22.96
C GLU A 273 9.62 -3.46 -21.77
N ILE A 274 9.07 -3.74 -20.58
CA ILE A 274 9.85 -4.09 -19.38
C ILE A 274 9.87 -5.60 -19.19
N GLU A 275 11.05 -6.14 -18.85
CA GLU A 275 11.25 -7.56 -18.55
C GLU A 275 10.39 -8.01 -17.36
N ASP A 276 9.78 -9.20 -17.47
CA ASP A 276 8.89 -9.75 -16.44
C ASP A 276 9.62 -9.90 -15.11
N GLU A 277 10.91 -10.26 -15.13
CA GLU A 277 11.76 -10.41 -13.95
C GLU A 277 11.84 -9.12 -13.13
N ILE A 278 11.95 -7.97 -13.79
CA ILE A 278 11.99 -6.65 -13.13
C ILE A 278 10.64 -6.36 -12.47
N ILE A 279 9.55 -6.59 -13.20
CA ILE A 279 8.18 -6.37 -12.71
C ILE A 279 7.89 -7.27 -11.50
N LEU A 280 8.16 -8.56 -11.64
CA LEU A 280 7.94 -9.55 -10.59
C LEU A 280 8.80 -9.26 -9.36
N SER A 281 10.03 -8.79 -9.56
CA SER A 281 10.92 -8.41 -8.46
C SER A 281 10.37 -7.23 -7.66
N ASP A 282 9.87 -6.18 -8.32
CA ASP A 282 9.25 -5.05 -7.63
C ASP A 282 7.98 -5.45 -6.88
N LEU A 283 7.11 -6.24 -7.53
CA LEU A 283 5.88 -6.75 -6.90
C LEU A 283 6.18 -7.59 -5.67
N TYR A 284 7.14 -8.50 -5.76
CA TYR A 284 7.56 -9.35 -4.66
C TYR A 284 8.09 -8.55 -3.47
N ARG A 285 8.97 -7.56 -3.73
CA ARG A 285 9.50 -6.66 -2.70
C ARG A 285 8.40 -5.87 -1.99
N LYS A 286 7.34 -5.53 -2.71
CA LYS A 286 6.17 -4.80 -2.17
C LYS A 286 5.12 -5.74 -1.54
N GLY A 287 5.34 -7.06 -1.54
CA GLY A 287 4.47 -8.05 -0.93
C GLY A 287 3.31 -8.52 -1.83
N PHE A 288 3.26 -8.11 -3.10
CA PHE A 288 2.18 -8.49 -4.00
C PHE A 288 2.35 -9.91 -4.52
N LYS A 289 1.24 -10.64 -4.57
CA LYS A 289 1.14 -11.95 -5.24
C LYS A 289 0.57 -11.78 -6.64
N THR A 290 1.38 -12.09 -7.65
CA THR A 290 0.88 -12.22 -9.01
C THR A 290 0.23 -13.59 -9.16
N ARG A 291 -1.02 -13.65 -9.65
CA ARG A 291 -1.58 -14.94 -10.06
C ARG A 291 -0.70 -15.51 -11.18
N ILE A 292 -0.28 -16.76 -11.03
CA ILE A 292 0.75 -17.41 -11.88
C ILE A 292 0.18 -17.78 -13.26
N ASN A 293 -1.13 -17.66 -13.44
CA ASN A 293 -1.83 -17.75 -14.72
C ASN A 293 -2.33 -16.37 -15.20
N GLY A 294 -2.11 -15.31 -14.41
CA GLY A 294 -2.47 -13.94 -14.76
C GLY A 294 -1.38 -13.32 -15.61
N ASN A 295 -1.79 -12.56 -16.63
CA ASN A 295 -0.88 -11.67 -17.32
C ASN A 295 -0.33 -10.65 -16.29
N VAL A 296 0.95 -10.77 -15.91
CA VAL A 296 1.58 -9.89 -14.91
C VAL A 296 1.44 -8.41 -15.26
N ARG A 297 1.49 -8.08 -16.55
CA ARG A 297 1.31 -6.71 -17.04
C ARG A 297 -0.13 -6.23 -16.85
N GLU A 298 -1.11 -7.11 -17.05
CA GLU A 298 -2.50 -6.75 -16.78
C GLU A 298 -2.74 -6.56 -15.28
N PHE A 299 -2.17 -7.41 -14.43
CA PHE A 299 -2.22 -7.22 -12.97
C PHE A 299 -1.61 -5.86 -12.55
N VAL A 300 -0.44 -5.53 -13.09
CA VAL A 300 0.23 -4.25 -12.81
C VAL A 300 -0.58 -3.06 -13.31
N ARG A 301 -1.22 -3.18 -14.48
CA ARG A 301 -2.14 -2.17 -15.00
C ARG A 301 -3.38 -2.00 -14.12
N GLU A 302 -4.02 -3.09 -13.69
CA GLU A 302 -5.16 -3.05 -12.77
C GLU A 302 -4.78 -2.33 -11.47
N LYS A 303 -3.59 -2.64 -10.94
CA LYS A 303 -3.05 -1.98 -9.74
C LYS A 303 -2.69 -0.52 -9.97
N PHE A 304 -2.16 -0.16 -11.14
CA PHE A 304 -1.98 1.25 -11.52
C PHE A 304 -3.31 2.01 -11.48
N ILE A 305 -4.37 1.47 -12.11
CA ILE A 305 -5.69 2.11 -12.11
C ILE A 305 -6.19 2.27 -10.67
N GLN A 306 -6.15 1.20 -9.89
CA GLN A 306 -6.58 1.22 -8.49
C GLN A 306 -5.83 2.29 -7.68
N PHE A 307 -4.49 2.21 -7.65
CA PHE A 307 -3.68 3.05 -6.77
C PHE A 307 -3.62 4.52 -7.18
N GLU A 308 -3.66 4.82 -8.48
CA GLU A 308 -3.68 6.23 -8.91
C GLU A 308 -5.07 6.85 -8.72
N LYS A 309 -6.16 6.09 -8.90
CA LYS A 309 -7.51 6.56 -8.54
C LYS A 309 -7.62 6.81 -7.04
N ASP A 310 -7.17 5.86 -6.20
CA ASP A 310 -7.23 6.01 -4.74
C ASP A 310 -6.42 7.22 -4.26
N ALA A 311 -5.19 7.42 -4.73
CA ALA A 311 -4.43 8.62 -4.37
C ALA A 311 -5.09 9.90 -4.86
N MET A 312 -5.65 9.93 -6.07
CA MET A 312 -6.31 11.12 -6.59
C MET A 312 -7.58 11.47 -5.79
N ILE A 313 -8.33 10.46 -5.34
CA ILE A 313 -9.47 10.63 -4.43
C ILE A 313 -9.01 11.24 -3.10
N PHE A 314 -8.00 10.66 -2.47
CA PHE A 314 -7.52 11.13 -1.15
C PHE A 314 -6.79 12.48 -1.21
N ARG A 315 -6.16 12.81 -2.33
CA ARG A 315 -5.31 13.99 -2.47
C ARG A 315 -6.02 15.18 -3.11
N ASP A 316 -6.83 14.99 -4.16
CA ASP A 316 -7.25 16.08 -5.07
C ASP A 316 -8.78 16.21 -5.18
N LEU A 317 -9.49 15.09 -5.32
CA LEU A 317 -10.88 15.14 -5.80
C LEU A 317 -11.96 15.14 -4.71
N HIS A 318 -11.77 14.39 -3.63
CA HIS A 318 -12.90 14.17 -2.72
C HIS A 318 -13.12 15.39 -1.81
N PRO A 319 -14.32 16.01 -1.77
CA PRO A 319 -14.55 17.21 -0.95
C PRO A 319 -14.32 17.00 0.55
N LEU A 320 -14.55 15.77 1.04
CA LEU A 320 -14.25 15.38 2.43
C LEU A 320 -12.81 14.90 2.66
N MET A 321 -11.90 15.16 1.70
CA MET A 321 -10.45 15.05 1.96
C MET A 321 -10.05 15.94 3.14
N PHE A 322 -10.78 17.04 3.35
CA PHE A 322 -10.70 17.85 4.56
C PHE A 322 -11.85 17.50 5.50
N GLN A 323 -11.52 17.06 6.71
CA GLN A 323 -12.49 16.90 7.78
C GLN A 323 -12.29 17.98 8.84
N VAL A 324 -13.37 18.64 9.24
CA VAL A 324 -13.36 19.60 10.34
C VAL A 324 -13.33 18.82 11.65
N SER A 325 -12.27 18.99 12.45
CA SER A 325 -12.23 18.31 13.76
C SER A 325 -13.35 18.85 14.65
N PRO A 326 -14.13 17.98 15.31
CA PRO A 326 -15.15 18.41 16.28
C PRO A 326 -14.54 18.99 17.56
N VAL A 327 -13.23 18.83 17.78
CA VAL A 327 -12.54 19.29 18.99
C VAL A 327 -12.11 20.75 18.88
N ASP A 328 -11.47 21.12 17.77
CA ASP A 328 -10.91 22.46 17.60
C ASP A 328 -11.37 23.18 16.32
N ARG A 329 -12.22 22.54 15.51
CA ARG A 329 -12.88 23.11 14.32
C ARG A 329 -11.94 23.47 13.18
N ILE A 330 -10.71 22.95 13.22
CA ILE A 330 -9.75 23.18 12.13
C ILE A 330 -9.94 22.10 11.05
N PRO A 331 -10.17 22.48 9.78
CA PRO A 331 -10.19 21.54 8.65
C PRO A 331 -8.83 20.87 8.50
N ARG A 332 -8.81 19.54 8.52
CA ARG A 332 -7.59 18.72 8.42
C ARG A 332 -7.64 17.83 7.19
N GLY A 333 -6.56 17.86 6.41
CA GLY A 333 -6.30 16.89 5.37
C GLY A 333 -5.50 15.69 5.90
N VAL A 334 -5.08 14.86 4.95
CA VAL A 334 -4.28 13.65 5.16
C VAL A 334 -3.01 13.73 4.34
N PHE A 335 -1.95 13.02 4.76
CA PHE A 335 -0.77 12.85 3.92
C PHE A 335 -0.99 11.67 2.99
N VAL A 336 -0.77 11.83 1.68
CA VAL A 336 -0.87 10.75 0.70
C VAL A 336 0.53 10.36 0.24
N ALA A 337 1.11 9.35 0.88
CA ALA A 337 2.45 8.84 0.60
C ALA A 337 2.41 7.72 -0.45
N ARG A 338 3.34 7.79 -1.42
CA ARG A 338 3.45 6.86 -2.55
C ARG A 338 4.53 5.79 -2.38
N SER A 339 5.47 6.01 -1.45
CA SER A 339 6.56 5.09 -1.14
C SER A 339 6.80 4.92 0.36
N ILE A 340 7.48 3.83 0.73
CA ILE A 340 7.87 3.56 2.12
C ILE A 340 8.82 4.65 2.65
N ASP A 341 9.71 5.18 1.80
CA ASP A 341 10.61 6.28 2.19
C ASP A 341 9.80 7.54 2.56
N GLN A 342 8.76 7.89 1.80
CA GLN A 342 7.89 9.01 2.14
C GLN A 342 7.18 8.79 3.48
N VAL A 343 6.62 7.60 3.72
CA VAL A 343 6.00 7.27 5.01
C VAL A 343 7.03 7.38 6.14
N ALA A 344 8.24 6.85 5.95
CA ALA A 344 9.30 6.92 6.95
C ALA A 344 9.74 8.35 7.26
N ARG A 345 9.90 9.20 6.24
CA ARG A 345 10.22 10.62 6.40
C ARG A 345 9.12 11.36 7.14
N LEU A 346 7.86 11.13 6.77
CA LEU A 346 6.70 11.73 7.43
C LEU A 346 6.61 11.31 8.90
N LEU A 347 6.71 10.00 9.19
CA LEU A 347 6.68 9.49 10.55
C LEU A 347 7.78 10.11 11.40
N ARG A 348 9.02 10.14 10.90
CA ARG A 348 10.13 10.78 11.61
C ARG A 348 9.81 12.25 11.88
N ALA A 349 9.43 13.01 10.86
CA ALA A 349 9.14 14.43 10.96
C ALA A 349 7.98 14.72 11.92
N ILE A 350 6.92 13.90 11.92
CA ILE A 350 5.80 14.02 12.86
C ILE A 350 6.26 13.76 14.30
N LEU A 351 7.06 12.72 14.52
CA LEU A 351 7.43 12.28 15.86
C LEU A 351 8.49 13.15 16.53
N ILE A 352 9.25 13.93 15.75
CA ILE A 352 10.30 14.85 16.24
C ILE A 352 9.99 16.33 15.97
N ASP A 353 8.75 16.65 15.57
CA ASP A 353 8.29 18.01 15.24
C ASP A 353 9.11 18.72 14.14
N GLY A 354 9.50 17.99 13.09
CA GLY A 354 10.32 18.45 11.98
C GLY A 354 9.60 18.52 10.62
N LEU A 355 8.27 18.69 10.60
CA LEU A 355 7.53 18.86 9.34
C LEU A 355 7.73 20.27 8.77
N GLU A 356 7.99 20.33 7.46
CA GLU A 356 8.09 21.56 6.69
C GLU A 356 6.87 21.70 5.77
N TYR A 357 6.43 22.95 5.59
CA TYR A 357 5.19 23.26 4.89
C TYR A 357 5.32 24.48 3.99
N LYS A 358 4.48 24.51 2.95
CA LYS A 358 4.28 25.65 2.05
C LYS A 358 2.82 26.07 2.03
N ILE A 359 2.58 27.37 1.88
CA ILE A 359 1.24 27.92 1.70
C ILE A 359 1.06 28.24 0.22
N GLU A 360 0.04 27.63 -0.39
CA GLU A 360 -0.30 27.85 -1.80
C GLU A 360 -1.82 28.00 -1.97
N GLU A 361 -2.23 28.51 -3.13
CA GLU A 361 -3.64 28.62 -3.48
C GLU A 361 -4.18 27.27 -3.98
N LEU A 362 -5.35 26.86 -3.50
CA LEU A 362 -6.04 25.65 -3.90
C LEU A 362 -7.52 25.96 -4.16
N GLY A 363 -7.91 25.99 -5.44
CA GLY A 363 -9.30 26.25 -5.84
C GLY A 363 -9.88 27.55 -5.29
N GLY A 364 -9.08 28.63 -5.27
CA GLY A 364 -9.48 29.93 -4.71
C GLY A 364 -9.36 30.04 -3.18
N ASN A 365 -8.96 28.97 -2.49
CA ASN A 365 -8.70 28.92 -1.05
C ASN A 365 -7.20 28.92 -0.75
N TRP A 366 -6.81 29.12 0.51
CA TRP A 366 -5.42 28.96 0.94
C TRP A 366 -5.23 27.59 1.56
N ALA A 367 -4.22 26.85 1.12
CA ALA A 367 -3.91 25.52 1.63
C ALA A 367 -2.47 25.44 2.13
N LEU A 368 -2.26 24.69 3.21
CA LEU A 368 -0.95 24.34 3.73
C LEU A 368 -0.57 22.96 3.20
N PHE A 369 0.46 22.90 2.38
CA PHE A 369 0.99 21.68 1.78
C PHE A 369 2.22 21.20 2.52
N ASP A 370 2.36 19.90 2.69
CA ASP A 370 3.60 19.32 3.20
C ASP A 370 4.68 19.20 2.12
N ASP A 371 5.94 19.34 2.50
CA ASP A 371 7.06 19.30 1.56
C ASP A 371 7.49 17.88 1.11
N ILE A 372 6.96 16.82 1.74
CA ILE A 372 7.36 15.44 1.44
C ILE A 372 6.45 14.81 0.39
N THR A 373 5.15 15.02 0.50
CA THR A 373 4.11 14.40 -0.34
C THR A 373 3.27 15.40 -1.12
N HIS A 374 3.45 16.70 -0.88
CA HIS A 374 2.65 17.76 -1.50
C HIS A 374 1.15 17.57 -1.27
N SER A 375 0.79 16.98 -0.13
CA SER A 375 -0.60 16.83 0.29
C SER A 375 -1.04 18.09 1.03
N ALA A 376 -2.25 18.56 0.76
CA ALA A 376 -2.83 19.66 1.51
C ALA A 376 -3.29 19.17 2.90
N ILE A 377 -2.64 19.64 3.97
CA ILE A 377 -2.87 19.18 5.35
C ILE A 377 -3.81 20.11 6.12
N ARG A 378 -3.94 21.36 5.67
CA ARG A 378 -4.90 22.36 6.18
C ARG A 378 -5.42 23.19 5.03
N VAL A 379 -6.66 23.64 5.15
CA VAL A 379 -7.26 24.64 4.26
C VAL A 379 -7.91 25.74 5.07
N ALA A 380 -7.66 26.97 4.67
CA ALA A 380 -8.38 28.14 5.09
C ALA A 380 -9.28 28.58 3.90
N PRO A 381 -10.61 28.54 4.06
CA PRO A 381 -11.50 28.99 2.99
C PRO A 381 -11.23 30.46 2.71
N ASN A 382 -11.33 30.90 1.46
CA ASN A 382 -11.24 32.34 1.15
C ASN A 382 -12.60 33.03 1.24
N ASP A 383 -13.69 32.27 1.04
CA ASP A 383 -15.06 32.76 1.16
C ASP A 383 -15.39 33.27 2.57
N THR A 384 -15.93 34.48 2.65
CA THR A 384 -16.23 35.17 3.90
C THR A 384 -17.34 34.49 4.69
N ALA A 385 -18.38 33.96 4.03
CA ALA A 385 -19.49 33.32 4.72
C ALA A 385 -19.04 32.01 5.38
N ILE A 386 -18.21 31.21 4.69
CA ILE A 386 -17.64 29.98 5.26
C ILE A 386 -16.71 30.31 6.44
N LYS A 387 -15.85 31.33 6.32
CA LYS A 387 -14.99 31.79 7.43
C LYS A 387 -15.82 32.13 8.67
N ILE A 388 -16.90 32.89 8.49
CA ILE A 388 -17.80 33.28 9.59
C ILE A 388 -18.46 32.04 10.19
N ALA A 389 -19.01 31.15 9.37
CA ALA A 389 -19.66 29.91 9.85
C ALA A 389 -18.70 29.05 10.71
N LEU A 390 -17.48 28.80 10.23
CA LEU A 390 -16.48 28.04 11.00
C LEU A 390 -16.09 28.72 12.32
N ALA A 391 -16.05 30.06 12.34
CA ALA A 391 -15.71 30.83 13.54
C ALA A 391 -16.85 30.87 14.58
N LEU A 392 -18.11 30.68 14.15
CA LEU A 392 -19.30 30.74 15.00
C LEU A 392 -19.61 29.45 15.75
N GLU A 393 -19.04 28.32 15.34
CA GLU A 393 -19.28 27.00 15.96
C GLU A 393 -18.77 26.87 17.41
N LYS A 394 -18.45 27.99 18.10
CA LYS A 394 -17.60 28.15 19.28
C LYS A 394 -17.98 27.44 20.57
#